data_AF-A0A835GJF6-F1
#
_entry.id   AF-A0A835GJF6-F1
#
_cell.length_a   1.000
_cell.length_b   1.000
_cell.length_c   1.000
_cell.angle_alpha   90.00
_cell.angle_beta   90.00
_cell.angle_gamma   90.00
#
_symmetry.space_group_name_H-M   'P 1'
#
loop_
_entity.id
_entity.type
_entity.pdbx_description
1 polymer ?
#
loop_
_entity_poly.entity_id
_entity_poly.type
_entity_poly.pdbx_seq_one_letter_code
_entity_poly.pdbx_strand_id
1 'polypeptide(L)'
;MPWASINRIYAKPSNTSSMEAPPAISTLKAGPALTASADSGGRFELSDHGYGKSAVKLLHVQRDADYHSIREYEVFTELKLHSETAYVVGDNKDVVATDSQKNTVYLLAKKHGVKTPEEFGAVVVSHFLYMYKQVVEARCKVVEYPWERLHAEAPHNHAFVFSPTATRWCQVSQARHEAVTVKSGLSGLRVLKTTQSAFVDFVQDEYTTLSDAAERIFSTVVEAEWIYDNMRTADFDNAWLTVKDAILDKFAGPADVGVYSPSVQHTLYQAEKTVLEKVPEINWIKMTMPNKHYLNIDMSKFPANVTKGDPNHNIYQPIDKPAGLIYAQLRRKPKSHL
;
A
#
# COMPACT_ATOMS: atom_id res chain seq x y z
N MET A 1 -6.79 39.14 -8.47
CA MET A 1 -5.71 39.12 -9.49
C MET A 1 -5.23 37.68 -9.65
N PRO A 2 -5.76 36.92 -10.60
CA PRO A 2 -5.39 35.51 -10.77
C PRO A 2 -4.23 35.39 -11.75
N TRP A 3 -3.11 34.83 -11.28
CA TRP A 3 -1.98 34.48 -12.13
C TRP A 3 -2.23 33.13 -12.80
N ALA A 4 -2.48 33.19 -14.11
CA ALA A 4 -2.45 32.05 -15.02
C ALA A 4 -1.00 31.62 -15.25
N SER A 5 -0.69 30.33 -15.06
CA SER A 5 0.56 29.74 -15.52
C SER A 5 0.33 28.94 -16.80
N ILE A 6 0.73 29.56 -17.90
CA ILE A 6 0.90 28.97 -19.22
C ILE A 6 2.25 28.25 -19.23
N ASN A 7 2.26 26.97 -19.59
CA ASN A 7 3.37 26.36 -20.34
C ASN A 7 2.90 25.03 -20.95
N ARG A 8 2.27 25.15 -22.13
CA ARG A 8 2.23 24.10 -23.16
C ARG A 8 3.43 24.33 -24.08
N ILE A 9 4.32 23.36 -24.21
CA ILE A 9 5.19 23.26 -25.38
C ILE A 9 4.81 21.98 -26.13
N TYR A 10 4.41 22.20 -27.38
CA TYR A 10 4.08 21.21 -28.39
C TYR A 10 5.36 20.56 -28.94
N ALA A 11 5.28 19.27 -29.28
CA ALA A 11 6.05 18.70 -30.38
C ALA A 11 5.04 18.16 -31.41
N LYS A 12 4.99 18.79 -32.59
CA LYS A 12 4.35 18.25 -33.80
C LYS A 12 5.43 17.74 -34.77
N PRO A 13 5.16 16.69 -35.56
CA PRO A 13 6.07 16.17 -36.58
C PRO A 13 5.78 16.74 -37.98
N SER A 14 6.78 16.79 -38.86
CA SER A 14 6.72 16.70 -40.35
C SER A 14 8.12 17.07 -40.92
N ASN A 15 8.64 16.62 -42.06
CA ASN A 15 8.25 15.67 -43.12
C ASN A 15 9.50 15.37 -44.01
N THR A 16 9.52 14.19 -44.67
CA THR A 16 10.09 13.82 -46.02
C THR A 16 11.44 14.42 -46.50
N SER A 17 12.44 13.72 -47.05
CA SER A 17 12.51 12.60 -48.02
C SER A 17 13.90 11.93 -47.92
N SER A 18 14.13 10.65 -48.24
CA SER A 18 14.29 10.09 -49.59
C SER A 18 14.46 8.56 -49.47
N MET A 19 14.05 7.83 -50.51
CA MET A 19 13.99 6.37 -50.54
C MET A 19 15.37 5.74 -50.80
N GLU A 20 15.80 4.83 -49.92
CA GLU A 20 16.73 3.75 -50.24
C GLU A 20 16.12 2.43 -49.74
N ALA A 21 16.08 1.43 -50.61
CA ALA A 21 15.46 0.14 -50.34
C ALA A 21 16.32 -0.68 -49.37
N PRO A 22 15.76 -1.22 -48.27
CA PRO A 22 16.50 -2.11 -47.38
C PRO A 22 16.67 -3.49 -48.02
N PRO A 23 17.76 -4.23 -47.70
CA PRO A 23 17.97 -5.57 -48.21
C PRO A 23 16.92 -6.54 -47.64
N ALA A 24 16.56 -7.54 -48.44
CA ALA A 24 15.55 -8.54 -48.12
C ALA A 24 15.87 -9.28 -46.80
N ILE A 25 15.04 -9.05 -45.78
CA ILE A 25 15.05 -9.82 -44.54
C ILE A 25 14.36 -11.15 -44.84
N SER A 26 15.12 -12.24 -44.73
CA SER A 26 14.60 -13.60 -44.70
C SER A 26 13.58 -13.74 -43.58
N THR A 27 12.31 -13.85 -43.93
CA THR A 27 11.21 -14.19 -43.02
C THR A 27 11.24 -15.70 -42.75
N LEU A 28 12.17 -16.12 -41.89
CA LEU A 28 11.93 -17.33 -41.11
C LEU A 28 10.67 -17.05 -40.29
N LYS A 29 9.55 -17.68 -40.65
CA LYS A 29 8.35 -17.73 -39.82
C LYS A 29 8.78 -18.33 -38.48
N ALA A 30 8.99 -17.48 -37.48
CA ALA A 30 9.07 -17.93 -36.11
C ALA A 30 7.76 -18.65 -35.83
N GLY A 31 7.83 -19.94 -35.52
CA GLY A 31 6.67 -20.67 -35.02
C GLY A 31 6.11 -19.96 -33.78
N PRO A 32 4.83 -20.19 -33.43
CA PRO A 32 4.29 -19.69 -32.18
C PRO A 32 5.22 -20.09 -31.02
N ALA A 33 5.50 -19.15 -30.12
CA ALA A 33 6.33 -19.41 -28.95
C ALA A 33 5.75 -20.61 -28.17
N LEU A 34 6.61 -21.56 -27.79
CA LEU A 34 6.22 -22.73 -27.01
C LEU A 34 5.66 -22.29 -25.66
N THR A 35 4.42 -22.69 -25.37
CA THR A 35 3.75 -22.51 -24.09
C THR A 35 3.89 -23.78 -23.24
N ALA A 36 3.67 -23.68 -21.93
CA ALA A 36 3.67 -24.85 -21.03
C ALA A 36 2.61 -25.89 -21.45
N SER A 37 1.48 -25.43 -21.97
CA SER A 37 0.43 -26.30 -22.53
C SER A 37 0.92 -27.05 -23.76
N ALA A 38 1.63 -26.38 -24.68
CA ALA A 38 2.18 -27.03 -25.86
C ALA A 38 3.28 -28.06 -25.51
N ASP A 39 4.18 -27.73 -24.57
CA ASP A 39 5.26 -28.61 -24.13
C ASP A 39 4.75 -29.87 -23.41
N SER A 40 3.74 -29.72 -22.57
CA SER A 40 3.21 -30.80 -21.74
C SER A 40 2.16 -31.68 -22.43
N GLY A 41 1.81 -31.39 -23.69
CA GLY A 41 0.71 -32.05 -24.40
C GLY A 41 -0.67 -31.71 -23.82
N GLY A 42 -0.83 -30.50 -23.29
CA GLY A 42 -2.06 -29.99 -22.68
C GLY A 42 -2.27 -30.40 -21.22
N ARG A 43 -1.27 -31.02 -20.57
CA ARG A 43 -1.40 -31.47 -19.18
C ARG A 43 -1.23 -30.35 -18.15
N PHE A 44 -0.44 -29.33 -18.48
CA PHE A 44 -0.07 -28.25 -17.58
C PHE A 44 -0.16 -26.91 -18.29
N GLU A 45 -0.53 -25.86 -17.55
CA GLU A 45 -0.50 -24.47 -18.01
C GLU A 45 0.15 -23.59 -16.93
N LEU A 46 0.79 -22.50 -17.34
CA LEU A 46 1.19 -21.45 -16.42
C LEU A 46 -0.03 -20.57 -16.15
N SER A 47 -0.67 -20.75 -14.99
CA SER A 47 -1.85 -19.98 -14.60
C SER A 47 -1.54 -18.52 -14.25
N ASP A 48 -0.34 -18.26 -13.73
CA ASP A 48 0.25 -16.93 -13.57
C ASP A 48 1.78 -17.04 -13.56
N HIS A 49 2.47 -15.98 -13.98
CA HIS A 49 3.92 -15.90 -14.01
C HIS A 49 4.39 -14.45 -14.00
N GLY A 50 5.54 -14.22 -13.39
CA GLY A 50 6.14 -12.91 -13.27
C GLY A 50 7.52 -13.00 -12.67
N TYR A 51 8.36 -12.03 -12.96
CA TYR A 51 9.71 -11.97 -12.42
C TYR A 51 10.15 -10.51 -12.25
N GLY A 52 11.12 -10.27 -11.38
CA GLY A 52 11.72 -8.94 -11.31
C GLY A 52 12.74 -8.79 -10.19
N LYS A 53 12.82 -7.59 -9.62
CA LYS A 53 13.80 -7.27 -8.57
C LYS A 53 13.07 -6.80 -7.33
N SER A 54 13.43 -7.38 -6.19
CA SER A 54 12.89 -7.04 -4.88
C SER A 54 13.86 -6.17 -4.08
N ALA A 55 13.32 -5.35 -3.20
CA ALA A 55 14.05 -4.59 -2.19
C ALA A 55 15.18 -3.69 -2.73
N VAL A 56 14.94 -3.01 -3.87
CA VAL A 56 15.87 -1.98 -4.37
C VAL A 56 15.74 -0.75 -3.50
N LYS A 57 16.71 -0.57 -2.61
CA LYS A 57 16.73 0.53 -1.64
C LYS A 57 17.33 1.81 -2.26
N LEU A 58 16.67 2.94 -2.06
CA LEU A 58 17.15 4.25 -2.48
C LEU A 58 16.79 5.35 -1.47
N LEU A 59 17.68 6.33 -1.32
CA LEU A 59 17.45 7.58 -0.59
C LEU A 59 17.58 8.73 -1.58
N HIS A 60 16.52 9.51 -1.76
CA HIS A 60 16.54 10.75 -2.51
C HIS A 60 16.68 11.93 -1.54
N VAL A 61 17.66 12.80 -1.78
CA VAL A 61 17.89 14.02 -1.00
C VAL A 61 17.80 15.23 -1.93
N GLN A 62 16.81 16.08 -1.71
CA GLN A 62 16.71 17.38 -2.35
C GLN A 62 17.29 18.44 -1.41
N ARG A 63 18.17 19.30 -1.95
CA ARG A 63 18.87 20.34 -1.19
C ARG A 63 18.48 21.70 -1.73
N ASP A 64 17.71 22.45 -0.94
CA ASP A 64 17.27 23.80 -1.23
C ASP A 64 17.99 24.75 -0.26
N ALA A 65 19.20 25.19 -0.64
CA ALA A 65 20.17 25.85 0.25
C ALA A 65 20.43 25.00 1.50
N ASP A 66 20.27 25.56 2.70
CA ASP A 66 20.50 24.86 3.97
C ASP A 66 19.38 23.88 4.32
N TYR A 67 18.21 24.01 3.70
CA TYR A 67 17.03 23.19 3.97
C TYR A 67 17.00 21.98 3.05
N HIS A 68 17.12 20.78 3.63
CA HIS A 68 17.10 19.52 2.90
C HIS A 68 15.79 18.79 3.12
N SER A 69 15.28 18.12 2.10
CA SER A 69 14.18 17.16 2.20
C SER A 69 14.65 15.78 1.74
N ILE A 70 14.11 14.73 2.37
CA ILE A 70 14.48 13.36 2.04
C ILE A 70 13.24 12.50 1.80
N ARG A 71 13.41 11.48 0.96
CA ARG A 71 12.52 10.32 0.89
C ARG A 71 13.34 9.07 0.65
N GLU A 72 13.12 8.05 1.47
CA GLU A 72 13.82 6.77 1.39
C GLU A 72 12.83 5.66 1.09
N TYR A 73 13.04 4.95 -0.01
CA TYR A 73 12.14 3.93 -0.51
C TYR A 73 12.82 2.56 -0.62
N GLU A 74 11.99 1.54 -0.52
CA GLU A 74 12.30 0.19 -0.94
C GLU A 74 11.35 -0.22 -2.08
N VAL A 75 11.93 -0.47 -3.25
CA VAL A 75 11.21 -0.62 -4.53
C VAL A 75 11.26 -2.06 -5.01
N PHE A 76 10.13 -2.56 -5.48
CA PHE A 76 9.95 -3.91 -6.01
C PHE A 76 9.37 -3.81 -7.42
N THR A 77 10.03 -4.41 -8.39
CA THR A 77 9.56 -4.50 -9.78
C THR A 77 9.13 -5.93 -10.09
N GLU A 78 8.04 -6.07 -10.83
CA GLU A 78 7.55 -7.34 -11.34
C GLU A 78 7.06 -7.14 -12.77
N LEU A 79 7.54 -7.97 -13.70
CA LEU A 79 7.21 -7.93 -15.12
C LEU A 79 6.64 -9.27 -15.54
N LYS A 80 5.57 -9.22 -16.34
CA LYS A 80 5.04 -10.38 -17.08
C LYS A 80 5.37 -10.22 -18.55
N LEU A 81 5.89 -11.26 -19.17
CA LEU A 81 6.23 -11.26 -20.60
C LEU A 81 5.14 -11.98 -21.40
N HIS A 82 5.01 -11.62 -22.68
CA HIS A 82 4.11 -12.31 -23.61
C HIS A 82 4.54 -13.77 -23.90
N SER A 83 5.84 -14.04 -23.82
CA SER A 83 6.42 -15.36 -24.07
C SER A 83 6.65 -16.12 -22.76
N GLU A 84 6.42 -17.43 -22.80
CA GLU A 84 6.71 -18.37 -21.71
C GLU A 84 8.05 -19.10 -21.90
N THR A 85 8.80 -18.82 -22.97
CA THR A 85 9.97 -19.63 -23.38
C THR A 85 11.08 -19.66 -22.34
N ALA A 86 11.21 -18.62 -21.51
CA ALA A 86 12.17 -18.62 -20.41
C ALA A 86 11.86 -19.70 -19.36
N TYR A 87 10.58 -19.99 -19.12
CA TYR A 87 10.14 -21.03 -18.19
C TYR A 87 10.16 -22.42 -18.85
N VAL A 88 9.66 -22.53 -20.07
CA VAL A 88 9.40 -23.82 -20.72
C VAL A 88 10.67 -24.44 -21.30
N VAL A 89 11.51 -23.62 -21.97
CA VAL A 89 12.69 -24.12 -22.70
C VAL A 89 13.99 -23.39 -22.30
N GLY A 90 13.94 -22.51 -21.30
CA GLY A 90 15.11 -21.77 -20.82
C GLY A 90 15.65 -20.70 -21.79
N ASP A 91 14.85 -20.25 -22.76
CA ASP A 91 15.27 -19.20 -23.69
C ASP A 91 15.02 -17.80 -23.09
N ASN A 92 16.12 -17.12 -22.75
CA ASN A 92 16.12 -15.82 -22.08
C ASN A 92 16.11 -14.60 -23.02
N LYS A 93 15.97 -14.75 -24.34
CA LYS A 93 16.07 -13.61 -25.29
C LYS A 93 15.14 -12.43 -24.99
N ASP A 94 13.96 -12.71 -24.45
CA ASP A 94 12.96 -11.68 -24.10
C ASP A 94 13.11 -11.12 -22.68
N VAL A 95 13.98 -11.72 -21.86
CA VAL A 95 14.12 -11.42 -20.43
C VAL A 95 14.91 -10.13 -20.21
N VAL A 96 14.28 -9.17 -19.53
CA VAL A 96 14.93 -7.97 -19.01
C VAL A 96 15.62 -8.33 -17.70
N ALA A 97 16.94 -8.49 -17.75
CA ALA A 97 17.74 -8.88 -16.59
C ALA A 97 17.36 -8.10 -15.31
N THR A 98 17.22 -8.79 -14.18
CA THR A 98 16.78 -8.14 -12.93
C THR A 98 17.77 -7.09 -12.45
N ASP A 99 19.07 -7.22 -12.78
CA ASP A 99 20.06 -6.16 -12.55
C ASP A 99 19.76 -4.89 -13.37
N SER A 100 19.34 -5.03 -14.63
CA SER A 100 18.88 -3.90 -15.44
C SER A 100 17.64 -3.25 -14.82
N GLN A 101 16.71 -4.02 -14.26
CA GLN A 101 15.55 -3.46 -13.55
C GLN A 101 15.97 -2.62 -12.33
N LYS A 102 16.94 -3.10 -11.53
CA LYS A 102 17.55 -2.31 -10.43
C LYS A 102 18.17 -1.01 -10.94
N ASN A 103 18.97 -1.09 -12.01
CA ASN A 103 19.61 0.09 -12.60
C ASN A 103 18.57 1.10 -13.12
N THR A 104 17.50 0.61 -13.76
CA THR A 104 16.36 1.43 -14.20
C THR A 104 15.73 2.20 -13.04
N VAL A 105 15.50 1.57 -11.88
CA VAL A 105 14.95 2.27 -10.71
C VAL A 105 15.82 3.47 -10.30
N TYR A 106 17.15 3.29 -10.19
CA TYR A 106 18.06 4.38 -9.84
C TYR A 106 18.09 5.49 -10.91
N LEU A 107 18.14 5.12 -12.19
CA LEU A 107 18.20 6.08 -13.29
C LEU A 107 16.90 6.88 -13.43
N LEU A 108 15.74 6.25 -13.20
CA LEU A 108 14.46 6.95 -13.20
C LEU A 108 14.33 7.88 -12.00
N ALA A 109 14.78 7.46 -10.80
CA ALA A 109 14.82 8.32 -9.63
C ALA A 109 15.70 9.56 -9.88
N LYS A 110 16.87 9.39 -10.51
CA LYS A 110 17.75 10.50 -10.89
C LYS A 110 17.12 11.42 -11.93
N LYS A 111 16.43 10.86 -12.93
CA LYS A 111 15.89 11.61 -14.08
C LYS A 111 14.61 12.38 -13.75
N HIS A 112 13.71 11.77 -12.98
CA HIS A 112 12.38 12.31 -12.70
C HIS A 112 12.21 12.84 -11.28
N GLY A 113 13.21 12.60 -10.42
CA GLY A 113 13.07 12.81 -8.98
C GLY A 113 12.18 11.75 -8.34
N VAL A 114 12.00 11.89 -7.03
CA VAL A 114 11.18 10.99 -6.22
C VAL A 114 10.24 11.85 -5.38
N LYS A 115 9.01 12.02 -5.87
CA LYS A 115 7.93 12.76 -5.19
C LYS A 115 7.16 11.81 -4.28
N THR A 116 5.98 11.32 -4.65
CA THR A 116 5.27 10.32 -3.84
C THR A 116 5.63 8.89 -4.27
N PRO A 117 5.43 7.87 -3.40
CA PRO A 117 5.59 6.47 -3.78
C PRO A 117 4.77 6.11 -5.02
N GLU A 118 3.54 6.60 -5.11
CA GLU A 118 2.58 6.32 -6.18
C GLU A 118 3.04 6.92 -7.52
N GLU A 119 3.45 8.18 -7.52
CA GLU A 119 3.97 8.84 -8.73
C GLU A 119 5.24 8.15 -9.22
N PHE A 120 6.16 7.82 -8.31
CA PHE A 120 7.39 7.13 -8.68
C PHE A 120 7.12 5.71 -9.20
N GLY A 121 6.20 4.98 -8.56
CA GLY A 121 5.74 3.67 -9.03
C GLY A 121 5.16 3.74 -10.45
N ALA A 122 4.37 4.77 -10.75
CA ALA A 122 3.81 4.99 -12.08
C ALA A 122 4.89 5.29 -13.14
N VAL A 123 5.92 6.06 -12.80
CA VAL A 123 7.08 6.30 -13.69
C VAL A 123 7.79 4.99 -14.03
N VAL A 124 8.01 4.12 -13.03
CA VAL A 124 8.67 2.82 -13.22
C VAL A 124 7.82 1.89 -14.11
N VAL A 125 6.52 1.75 -13.81
CA VAL A 125 5.59 0.92 -14.60
C VAL A 125 5.51 1.40 -16.05
N SER A 126 5.36 2.72 -16.24
CA SER A 126 5.27 3.33 -17.57
C SER A 126 6.55 3.09 -18.38
N HIS A 127 7.72 3.21 -17.75
CA HIS A 127 8.99 2.95 -18.42
C HIS A 127 9.08 1.53 -18.98
N PHE A 128 8.76 0.51 -18.18
CA PHE A 128 8.88 -0.88 -18.64
C PHE A 128 7.92 -1.21 -19.79
N LEU A 129 6.67 -0.75 -19.70
CA LEU A 129 5.69 -0.96 -20.76
C LEU A 129 6.02 -0.17 -22.04
N TYR A 130 6.59 1.03 -21.92
CA TYR A 130 7.00 1.81 -23.07
C TYR A 130 8.24 1.24 -23.75
N MET A 131 9.27 0.86 -22.98
CA MET A 131 10.58 0.46 -23.49
C MET A 131 10.57 -0.95 -24.10
N TYR A 132 9.87 -1.90 -23.47
CA TYR A 132 9.96 -3.32 -23.82
C TYR A 132 8.63 -3.84 -24.35
N LYS A 133 8.53 -4.00 -25.67
CA LYS A 133 7.30 -4.45 -26.35
C LYS A 133 6.81 -5.81 -25.84
N GLN A 134 7.74 -6.68 -25.46
CA GLN A 134 7.46 -8.03 -24.97
C GLN A 134 6.86 -8.08 -23.55
N VAL A 135 6.93 -6.98 -22.78
CA VAL A 135 6.31 -6.89 -21.45
C VAL A 135 4.82 -6.64 -21.60
N VAL A 136 3.97 -7.51 -21.08
CA VAL A 136 2.51 -7.41 -21.17
C VAL A 136 1.87 -6.88 -19.89
N GLU A 137 2.55 -6.98 -18.76
CA GLU A 137 2.11 -6.41 -17.49
C GLU A 137 3.35 -5.95 -16.71
N ALA A 138 3.25 -4.79 -16.06
CA ALA A 138 4.26 -4.32 -15.13
C ALA A 138 3.62 -3.91 -13.82
N ARG A 139 4.26 -4.28 -12.71
CA ARG A 139 3.88 -3.87 -11.35
C ARG A 139 5.10 -3.29 -10.64
N CYS A 140 4.86 -2.23 -9.87
CA CYS A 140 5.85 -1.60 -9.02
C CYS A 140 5.25 -1.38 -7.63
N LYS A 141 5.80 -2.07 -6.63
CA LYS A 141 5.49 -1.81 -5.21
C LYS A 141 6.59 -0.92 -4.63
N VAL A 142 6.18 0.10 -3.88
CA VAL A 142 7.10 1.03 -3.22
C VAL A 142 6.70 1.10 -1.75
N VAL A 143 7.66 0.89 -0.86
CA VAL A 143 7.51 1.07 0.60
C VAL A 143 8.31 2.30 0.99
N GLU A 144 7.67 3.24 1.68
CA GLU A 144 8.31 4.47 2.17
C GLU A 144 8.79 4.28 3.61
N TYR A 145 10.07 4.58 3.84
CA TYR A 145 10.65 4.55 5.18
C TYR A 145 10.16 5.78 5.95
N PRO A 146 9.62 5.62 7.16
CA PRO A 146 8.93 6.67 7.91
C PRO A 146 9.93 7.60 8.62
N TRP A 147 10.71 8.34 7.83
CA TRP A 147 11.53 9.43 8.34
C TRP A 147 10.66 10.65 8.62
N GLU A 148 10.77 11.16 9.84
CA GLU A 148 10.18 12.43 10.23
C GLU A 148 11.30 13.46 10.42
N ARG A 149 11.05 14.71 10.05
CA ARG A 149 11.99 15.79 10.33
C ARG A 149 12.16 15.90 11.84
N LEU A 150 13.39 16.01 12.32
CA LEU A 150 13.63 16.21 13.75
C LEU A 150 13.05 17.57 14.17
N HIS A 151 12.20 17.58 15.18
CA HIS A 151 11.67 18.79 15.79
C HIS A 151 12.37 19.02 17.14
N ALA A 152 13.02 20.18 17.28
CA ALA A 152 13.47 20.71 18.57
C ALA A 152 12.56 21.89 18.94
N GLU A 153 13.12 23.09 19.14
CA GLU A 153 12.31 24.33 19.24
C GLU A 153 11.68 24.71 17.89
N ALA A 154 12.33 24.33 16.79
CA ALA A 154 11.88 24.51 15.42
C ALA A 154 12.21 23.25 14.57
N PRO A 155 11.62 23.09 13.37
CA PRO A 155 11.97 21.99 12.47
C PRO A 155 13.44 22.09 12.05
N HIS A 156 14.22 21.02 12.21
CA HIS A 156 15.63 21.02 11.84
C HIS A 156 15.81 21.06 10.32
N ASN A 157 16.77 21.82 9.80
CA ASN A 157 16.97 22.01 8.36
C ASN A 157 17.30 20.72 7.60
N HIS A 158 18.03 19.79 8.22
CA HIS A 158 18.56 18.60 7.54
C HIS A 158 18.78 17.38 8.47
N ALA A 159 18.05 17.29 9.59
CA ALA A 159 18.11 16.14 10.50
C ALA A 159 16.74 15.49 10.59
N PHE A 160 16.74 14.17 10.68
CA PHE A 160 15.54 13.32 10.60
C PHE A 160 15.63 12.21 11.65
N VAL A 161 14.49 11.80 12.17
CA VAL A 161 14.34 10.68 13.11
C VAL A 161 13.47 9.60 12.46
N PHE A 162 13.82 8.34 12.71
CA PHE A 162 13.05 7.21 12.20
C PHE A 162 11.85 6.97 13.12
N SER A 163 10.63 7.14 12.61
CA SER A 163 9.39 7.12 13.39
C SER A 163 8.38 6.10 12.84
N PRO A 164 8.56 4.79 13.12
CA PRO A 164 7.76 3.71 12.54
C PRO A 164 6.37 3.56 13.18
N THR A 165 5.61 4.64 13.29
CA THR A 165 4.24 4.63 13.81
C THR A 165 3.25 4.01 12.82
N ALA A 166 3.51 4.18 11.53
CA ALA A 166 2.80 3.55 10.43
C ALA A 166 3.72 3.50 9.21
N THR A 167 3.65 2.43 8.42
CA THR A 167 4.39 2.29 7.16
C THR A 167 3.48 2.64 5.99
N ARG A 168 3.88 3.61 5.17
CA ARG A 168 3.22 3.89 3.88
C ARG A 168 3.77 2.98 2.80
N TRP A 169 2.88 2.47 1.97
CA TRP A 169 3.28 1.76 0.76
C TRP A 169 2.28 2.02 -0.37
N CYS A 170 2.71 1.77 -1.60
CA CYS A 170 1.84 1.71 -2.75
C CYS A 170 2.20 0.54 -3.67
N GLN A 171 1.26 0.16 -4.52
CA GLN A 171 1.47 -0.72 -5.65
C GLN A 171 0.80 -0.09 -6.87
N VAL A 172 1.61 0.19 -7.89
CA VAL A 172 1.12 0.60 -9.21
C VAL A 172 1.23 -0.60 -10.14
N SER A 173 0.16 -0.89 -10.87
CA SER A 173 0.15 -1.99 -11.85
C SER A 173 -0.58 -1.59 -13.11
N GLN A 174 -0.08 -2.06 -14.25
CA GLN A 174 -0.72 -1.85 -15.54
C GLN A 174 -0.47 -3.04 -16.46
N ALA A 175 -1.55 -3.61 -16.99
CA ALA A 175 -1.49 -4.46 -18.17
C ALA A 175 -1.40 -3.58 -19.41
N ARG A 176 -0.67 -4.04 -20.43
CA ARG A 176 -0.46 -3.28 -21.67
C ARG A 176 -1.81 -2.96 -22.31
N HIS A 177 -2.00 -1.69 -22.66
CA HIS A 177 -3.25 -1.12 -23.21
C HIS A 177 -4.44 -1.02 -22.25
N GLU A 178 -4.27 -1.42 -20.99
CA GLU A 178 -5.30 -1.26 -19.95
C GLU A 178 -5.05 -0.01 -19.09
N ALA A 179 -6.06 0.35 -18.30
CA ALA A 179 -5.96 1.42 -17.33
C ALA A 179 -4.93 1.08 -16.23
N VAL A 180 -4.19 2.10 -15.80
CA VAL A 180 -3.29 1.98 -14.65
C VAL A 180 -4.10 1.86 -13.36
N THR A 181 -3.75 0.90 -12.53
CA THR A 181 -4.30 0.74 -11.18
C THR A 181 -3.28 1.25 -10.18
N VAL A 182 -3.69 2.19 -9.32
CA VAL A 182 -2.89 2.70 -8.21
C VAL A 182 -3.56 2.28 -6.91
N LYS A 183 -2.87 1.41 -6.17
CA LYS A 183 -3.24 1.00 -4.83
C LYS A 183 -2.27 1.63 -3.83
N SER A 184 -2.77 2.19 -2.75
CA SER A 184 -1.95 2.67 -1.64
C SER A 184 -2.39 2.03 -0.34
N GLY A 185 -1.53 2.08 0.67
CA GLY A 185 -1.81 1.44 1.94
C GLY A 185 -1.00 1.98 3.11
N LEU A 186 -1.47 1.54 4.27
CA LEU A 186 -0.95 1.83 5.58
C LEU A 186 -0.84 0.51 6.34
N SER A 187 0.33 0.27 6.91
CA SER A 187 0.63 -0.98 7.63
C SER A 187 1.28 -0.71 8.97
N GLY A 188 1.09 -1.61 9.93
CA GLY A 188 1.77 -1.57 11.22
C GLY A 188 1.32 -0.48 12.19
N LEU A 189 0.19 0.19 11.95
CA LEU A 189 -0.31 1.23 12.86
C LEU A 189 -0.90 0.60 14.13
N ARG A 190 -0.07 0.50 15.17
CA ARG A 190 -0.49 -0.04 16.48
C ARG A 190 -1.09 1.05 17.35
N VAL A 191 -2.34 0.86 17.76
CA VAL A 191 -3.07 1.77 18.65
C VAL A 191 -3.68 1.03 19.84
N LEU A 192 -3.89 1.74 20.93
CA LEU A 192 -4.50 1.24 22.16
C LEU A 192 -5.29 2.36 22.85
N LYS A 193 -6.50 2.04 23.30
CA LYS A 193 -7.24 2.86 24.27
C LYS A 193 -7.68 1.98 25.44
N THR A 194 -7.66 2.56 26.63
CA THR A 194 -7.84 1.83 27.90
C THR A 194 -9.30 1.69 28.33
N THR A 195 -10.20 2.44 27.71
CA THR A 195 -11.64 2.46 28.00
C THR A 195 -12.41 2.87 26.72
N GLN A 196 -13.71 3.19 26.84
CA GLN A 196 -14.60 3.57 25.74
C GLN A 196 -14.68 2.49 24.65
N SER A 197 -14.54 1.22 25.05
CA SER A 197 -14.81 0.05 24.21
C SER A 197 -15.58 -0.98 25.02
N ALA A 198 -16.58 -1.58 24.38
CA ALA A 198 -17.36 -2.66 24.94
C ALA A 198 -17.47 -3.83 23.98
N PHE A 199 -17.96 -4.94 24.48
CA PHE A 199 -18.50 -6.06 23.71
C PHE A 199 -19.50 -6.81 24.58
N VAL A 200 -20.78 -6.62 24.27
CA VAL A 200 -21.94 -7.09 25.03
C VAL A 200 -23.01 -7.57 24.05
N ASP A 201 -24.04 -8.25 24.54
CA ASP A 201 -25.20 -8.68 23.74
C ASP A 201 -24.84 -9.54 22.51
N PHE A 202 -23.76 -10.33 22.60
CA PHE A 202 -23.38 -11.28 21.55
C PHE A 202 -24.05 -12.64 21.73
N VAL A 203 -24.03 -13.45 20.67
CA VAL A 203 -24.63 -14.78 20.67
C VAL A 203 -24.01 -15.66 21.77
N GLN A 204 -24.87 -16.23 22.59
CA GLN A 204 -24.50 -17.19 23.63
C GLN A 204 -24.90 -18.59 23.15
N ASP A 205 -23.92 -19.49 23.01
CA ASP A 205 -24.14 -20.89 22.70
C ASP A 205 -23.43 -21.81 23.71
N GLU A 206 -23.46 -23.11 23.45
CA GLU A 206 -22.85 -24.14 24.31
C GLU A 206 -21.31 -24.07 24.41
N TYR A 207 -20.63 -23.28 23.57
CA TYR A 207 -19.18 -23.05 23.57
C TYR A 207 -18.79 -21.66 24.08
N THR A 208 -19.74 -20.78 24.40
CA THR A 208 -19.46 -19.43 24.87
C THR A 208 -19.11 -19.41 26.36
N THR A 209 -17.86 -19.07 26.67
CA THR A 209 -17.38 -18.79 28.05
C THR A 209 -17.14 -17.30 28.31
N LEU A 210 -17.17 -16.49 27.26
CA LEU A 210 -16.93 -15.05 27.34
C LEU A 210 -18.14 -14.37 28.00
N SER A 211 -17.90 -13.65 29.08
CA SER A 211 -18.90 -12.76 29.68
C SER A 211 -18.94 -11.43 28.95
N ASP A 212 -20.10 -10.76 29.04
CA ASP A 212 -20.26 -9.38 28.59
C ASP A 212 -19.23 -8.45 29.24
N ALA A 213 -18.64 -7.58 28.43
CA ALA A 213 -17.67 -6.59 28.85
C ALA A 213 -18.15 -5.19 28.44
N ALA A 214 -18.84 -4.50 29.34
CA ALA A 214 -19.30 -3.12 29.13
C ALA A 214 -18.14 -2.10 29.05
N GLU A 215 -16.97 -2.46 29.60
CA GLU A 215 -15.72 -1.74 29.46
C GLU A 215 -14.57 -2.73 29.25
N ARG A 216 -13.68 -2.43 28.30
CA ARG A 216 -12.44 -3.17 28.06
C ARG A 216 -11.37 -2.33 27.37
N ILE A 217 -10.12 -2.78 27.46
CA ILE A 217 -9.03 -2.29 26.59
C ILE A 217 -9.33 -2.70 25.14
N PHE A 218 -9.15 -1.76 24.22
CA PHE A 218 -9.14 -2.03 22.79
C PHE A 218 -7.77 -1.69 22.22
N SER A 219 -7.07 -2.71 21.69
CA SER A 219 -5.82 -2.52 20.96
C SER A 219 -5.87 -3.25 19.62
N THR A 220 -5.29 -2.63 18.60
CA THR A 220 -5.21 -3.21 17.26
C THR A 220 -3.93 -2.79 16.55
N VAL A 221 -3.59 -3.51 15.48
CA VAL A 221 -2.55 -3.13 14.52
C VAL A 221 -3.25 -2.98 13.17
N VAL A 222 -3.52 -1.74 12.77
CA VAL A 222 -4.33 -1.46 11.60
C VAL A 222 -3.53 -1.71 10.32
N GLU A 223 -4.13 -2.49 9.44
CA GLU A 223 -3.73 -2.65 8.04
C GLU A 223 -4.84 -2.08 7.17
N ALA A 224 -4.50 -1.19 6.24
CA ALA A 224 -5.44 -0.61 5.29
C ALA A 224 -4.85 -0.56 3.89
N GLU A 225 -5.67 -0.87 2.88
CA GLU A 225 -5.34 -0.70 1.47
C GLU A 225 -6.53 -0.08 0.72
N TRP A 226 -6.26 0.80 -0.22
CA TRP A 226 -7.28 1.48 -1.01
C TRP A 226 -6.85 1.67 -2.46
N ILE A 227 -7.84 1.81 -3.35
CA ILE A 227 -7.64 2.01 -4.79
C ILE A 227 -8.23 3.36 -5.19
N TYR A 228 -7.43 4.12 -5.95
CA TYR A 228 -7.87 5.38 -6.53
C TYR A 228 -8.65 5.16 -7.83
N ASP A 229 -9.72 5.93 -8.03
CA ASP A 229 -10.50 5.96 -9.28
C ASP A 229 -9.74 6.71 -10.38
N ASN A 230 -9.03 7.78 -10.01
CA ASN A 230 -8.28 8.61 -10.94
C ASN A 230 -6.98 9.11 -10.32
N MET A 231 -5.85 8.60 -10.81
CA MET A 231 -4.52 9.01 -10.35
C MET A 231 -4.16 10.46 -10.71
N ARG A 232 -4.82 11.06 -11.71
CA ARG A 232 -4.43 12.40 -12.23
C ARG A 232 -4.87 13.53 -11.31
N THR A 233 -5.89 13.31 -10.50
CA THR A 233 -6.46 14.30 -9.59
C THR A 233 -6.13 14.05 -8.13
N ALA A 234 -5.55 12.87 -7.82
CA ALA A 234 -5.24 12.47 -6.45
C ALA A 234 -4.01 13.22 -5.91
N ASP A 235 -4.19 13.90 -4.78
CA ASP A 235 -3.08 14.29 -3.90
C ASP A 235 -2.77 13.10 -2.98
N PHE A 236 -1.76 12.30 -3.35
CA PHE A 236 -1.46 11.06 -2.65
C PHE A 236 -0.98 11.27 -1.22
N ASP A 237 -0.19 12.31 -0.96
CA ASP A 237 0.31 12.61 0.37
C ASP A 237 -0.84 13.02 1.29
N ASN A 238 -1.69 13.95 0.83
CA ASN A 238 -2.87 14.37 1.59
C ASN A 238 -3.88 13.23 1.77
N ALA A 239 -4.09 12.39 0.75
CA ALA A 239 -4.98 11.23 0.86
C ALA A 239 -4.48 10.22 1.91
N TRP A 240 -3.18 9.90 1.93
CA TRP A 240 -2.62 8.99 2.93
C TRP A 240 -2.75 9.54 4.35
N LEU A 241 -2.45 10.84 4.55
CA LEU A 241 -2.64 11.52 5.83
C LEU A 241 -4.11 11.51 6.27
N THR A 242 -5.03 11.84 5.35
CA THR A 242 -6.47 11.83 5.62
C THR A 242 -6.97 10.44 6.02
N VAL A 243 -6.44 9.37 5.42
CA VAL A 243 -6.76 7.98 5.80
C VAL A 243 -6.25 7.68 7.21
N LYS A 244 -4.99 7.98 7.50
CA LYS A 244 -4.40 7.80 8.84
C LYS A 244 -5.21 8.56 9.91
N ASP A 245 -5.55 9.81 9.63
CA ASP A 245 -6.31 10.67 10.53
C ASP A 245 -7.74 10.17 10.73
N ALA A 246 -8.41 9.69 9.68
CA ALA A 246 -9.74 9.10 9.80
C ALA A 246 -9.73 7.84 10.70
N ILE A 247 -8.70 7.00 10.59
CA ILE A 247 -8.51 5.83 11.45
C ILE A 247 -8.32 6.26 12.91
N LEU A 248 -7.41 7.20 13.16
CA LEU A 248 -7.10 7.68 14.51
C LEU A 248 -8.30 8.41 15.15
N ASP A 249 -8.98 9.27 14.40
CA ASP A 249 -10.19 9.98 14.83
C ASP A 249 -11.30 9.00 15.24
N LYS A 250 -11.60 8.00 14.41
CA LYS A 250 -12.66 7.02 14.71
C LYS A 250 -12.26 6.00 15.78
N PHE A 251 -10.97 5.81 16.01
CA PHE A 251 -10.49 4.98 17.12
C PHE A 251 -10.57 5.72 18.46
N ALA A 252 -10.03 6.94 18.53
CA ALA A 252 -9.81 7.68 19.77
C ALA A 252 -10.94 8.65 20.12
N GLY A 253 -11.48 9.38 19.15
CA GLY A 253 -12.42 10.49 19.39
C GLY A 253 -11.74 11.73 19.99
N PRO A 254 -12.53 12.67 20.56
CA PRO A 254 -12.00 13.84 21.26
C PRO A 254 -11.03 13.46 22.39
N ALA A 255 -9.94 14.22 22.54
CA ALA A 255 -8.85 13.84 23.45
C ALA A 255 -9.24 13.86 24.95
N ASP A 256 -10.24 14.65 25.32
CA ASP A 256 -10.73 14.84 26.69
C ASP A 256 -11.77 13.79 27.12
N VAL A 257 -12.63 13.34 26.20
CA VAL A 257 -13.76 12.42 26.51
C VAL A 257 -13.74 11.09 25.76
N GLY A 258 -12.96 10.99 24.69
CA GLY A 258 -12.90 9.85 23.80
C GLY A 258 -14.19 9.58 23.02
N VAL A 259 -14.25 8.44 22.34
CA VAL A 259 -15.45 7.94 21.65
C VAL A 259 -15.74 6.49 22.02
N TYR A 260 -16.99 6.22 22.40
CA TYR A 260 -17.46 4.87 22.69
C TYR A 260 -17.49 4.00 21.44
N SER A 261 -16.91 2.79 21.53
CA SER A 261 -16.89 1.78 20.47
C SER A 261 -17.62 0.51 20.93
N PRO A 262 -18.81 0.21 20.38
CA PRO A 262 -19.57 -0.99 20.75
C PRO A 262 -18.98 -2.28 20.15
N SER A 263 -18.19 -2.15 19.08
CA SER A 263 -17.52 -3.28 18.44
C SER A 263 -16.40 -2.80 17.52
N VAL A 264 -15.40 -3.67 17.28
CA VAL A 264 -14.30 -3.38 16.35
C VAL A 264 -14.86 -3.21 14.93
N GLN A 265 -15.87 -4.01 14.56
CA GLN A 265 -16.58 -3.92 13.28
C GLN A 265 -17.15 -2.51 13.06
N HIS A 266 -17.77 -1.93 14.09
CA HIS A 266 -18.36 -0.60 14.00
C HIS A 266 -17.29 0.47 13.80
N THR A 267 -16.24 0.48 14.62
CA THR A 267 -15.13 1.43 14.49
C THR A 267 -14.46 1.34 13.11
N LEU A 268 -14.21 0.12 12.63
CA LEU A 268 -13.64 -0.13 11.31
C LEU A 268 -14.52 0.47 10.20
N TYR A 269 -15.82 0.18 10.22
CA TYR A 269 -16.77 0.71 9.25
C TYR A 269 -16.83 2.24 9.27
N GLN A 270 -16.84 2.87 10.45
CA GLN A 270 -16.85 4.34 10.55
C GLN A 270 -15.58 4.95 9.97
N ALA A 271 -14.42 4.33 10.19
CA ALA A 271 -13.15 4.78 9.62
C ALA A 271 -13.18 4.70 8.09
N GLU A 272 -13.54 3.53 7.52
CA GLU A 272 -13.66 3.34 6.07
C GLU A 272 -14.66 4.31 5.43
N LYS A 273 -15.83 4.49 6.05
CA LYS A 273 -16.84 5.44 5.61
C LYS A 273 -16.31 6.87 5.59
N THR A 274 -15.64 7.29 6.67
CA THR A 274 -15.06 8.64 6.77
C THR A 274 -14.00 8.88 5.69
N VAL A 275 -13.18 7.87 5.37
CA VAL A 275 -12.23 7.94 4.26
C VAL A 275 -12.93 8.21 2.95
N LEU A 276 -13.97 7.43 2.62
CA LEU A 276 -14.73 7.62 1.39
C LEU A 276 -15.54 8.93 1.38
N GLU A 277 -15.84 9.53 2.53
CA GLU A 277 -16.47 10.85 2.56
C GLU A 277 -15.46 11.97 2.31
N LYS A 278 -14.24 11.86 2.85
CA LYS A 278 -13.21 12.91 2.80
C LYS A 278 -12.30 12.86 1.58
N VAL A 279 -12.15 11.70 0.94
CA VAL A 279 -11.24 11.51 -0.22
C VAL A 279 -12.04 11.03 -1.44
N PRO A 280 -12.58 11.95 -2.25
CA PRO A 280 -13.39 11.63 -3.43
C PRO A 280 -12.71 10.68 -4.42
N GLU A 281 -11.39 10.75 -4.53
CA GLU A 281 -10.57 9.97 -5.46
C GLU A 281 -10.44 8.50 -5.06
N ILE A 282 -10.74 8.13 -3.81
CA ILE A 282 -10.76 6.74 -3.37
C ILE A 282 -12.13 6.13 -3.70
N ASN A 283 -12.14 5.01 -4.42
CA ASN A 283 -13.36 4.29 -4.81
C ASN A 283 -13.62 3.06 -3.92
N TRP A 284 -12.54 2.40 -3.49
CA TRP A 284 -12.57 1.18 -2.68
C TRP A 284 -11.50 1.27 -1.60
N ILE A 285 -11.84 0.81 -0.40
CA ILE A 285 -10.94 0.65 0.73
C ILE A 285 -11.22 -0.69 1.42
N LYS A 286 -10.17 -1.31 1.93
CA LYS A 286 -10.21 -2.47 2.81
C LYS A 286 -9.39 -2.18 4.05
N MET A 287 -9.92 -2.56 5.20
CA MET A 287 -9.24 -2.46 6.47
C MET A 287 -9.25 -3.80 7.20
N THR A 288 -8.20 -4.07 7.96
CA THR A 288 -8.08 -5.21 8.86
C THR A 288 -7.60 -4.71 10.22
N MET A 289 -8.34 -5.06 11.27
CA MET A 289 -8.10 -4.66 12.65
C MET A 289 -8.10 -5.91 13.53
N PRO A 290 -6.95 -6.60 13.70
CA PRO A 290 -6.84 -7.68 14.65
C PRO A 290 -7.03 -7.13 16.08
N ASN A 291 -7.81 -7.81 16.91
CA ASN A 291 -7.99 -7.42 18.31
C ASN A 291 -6.82 -7.99 19.14
N LYS A 292 -5.90 -7.13 19.57
CA LYS A 292 -4.77 -7.49 20.44
C LYS A 292 -5.23 -7.42 21.89
N HIS A 293 -5.32 -8.58 22.52
CA HIS A 293 -5.93 -8.72 23.84
C HIS A 293 -5.01 -8.27 24.98
N TYR A 294 -5.61 -7.54 25.91
CA TYR A 294 -5.06 -7.23 27.23
C TYR A 294 -6.09 -7.70 28.25
N LEU A 295 -5.90 -8.92 28.77
CA LEU A 295 -6.88 -9.55 29.65
C LEU A 295 -6.62 -9.18 31.11
N ASN A 296 -7.69 -9.20 31.91
CA ASN A 296 -7.55 -9.14 33.36
C ASN A 296 -6.87 -10.40 33.87
N ILE A 297 -6.08 -10.26 34.94
CA ILE A 297 -5.48 -11.39 35.64
C ILE A 297 -6.42 -11.74 36.78
N ASP A 298 -6.85 -12.99 36.87
CA ASP A 298 -7.67 -13.44 38.01
C ASP A 298 -6.84 -13.42 39.29
N MET A 299 -7.03 -12.36 40.09
CA MET A 299 -6.31 -12.15 41.35
C MET A 299 -6.89 -12.97 42.51
N SER A 300 -8.04 -13.63 42.35
CA SER A 300 -8.73 -14.35 43.43
C SER A 300 -7.92 -15.54 43.99
N LYS A 301 -6.94 -16.03 43.21
CA LYS A 301 -6.07 -17.15 43.58
C LYS A 301 -4.82 -16.73 44.37
N PHE A 302 -4.61 -15.43 44.58
CA PHE A 302 -3.41 -14.90 45.22
C PHE A 302 -3.67 -14.41 46.66
N PRO A 303 -2.62 -14.28 47.48
CA PRO A 303 -2.76 -13.85 48.88
C PRO A 303 -3.44 -12.48 49.03
N ALA A 304 -4.44 -12.42 49.93
CA ALA A 304 -5.24 -11.21 50.17
C ALA A 304 -4.44 -10.00 50.65
N ASN A 305 -3.27 -10.21 51.28
CA ASN A 305 -2.37 -9.14 51.68
C ASN A 305 -1.71 -8.42 50.48
N VAL A 306 -1.69 -9.06 49.30
CA VAL A 306 -1.19 -8.47 48.05
C VAL A 306 -2.31 -7.75 47.32
N THR A 307 -3.48 -8.37 47.20
CA THR A 307 -4.63 -7.79 46.49
C THR A 307 -5.32 -6.68 47.29
N LYS A 308 -5.09 -6.63 48.61
CA LYS A 308 -5.73 -5.71 49.56
C LYS A 308 -7.27 -5.70 49.47
N GLY A 309 -7.86 -6.76 48.93
CA GLY A 309 -9.30 -6.86 48.68
C GLY A 309 -9.81 -5.98 47.53
N ASP A 310 -8.93 -5.38 46.71
CA ASP A 310 -9.35 -4.64 45.51
C ASP A 310 -9.59 -5.63 44.35
N PRO A 311 -10.84 -5.81 43.89
CA PRO A 311 -11.14 -6.65 42.74
C PRO A 311 -10.70 -5.97 41.42
N ASN A 312 -10.55 -4.64 41.42
CA ASN A 312 -10.10 -3.89 40.27
C ASN A 312 -8.58 -3.72 40.36
N HIS A 313 -7.86 -4.11 39.32
CA HIS A 313 -6.41 -3.91 39.27
C HIS A 313 -6.02 -3.21 37.98
N ASN A 314 -4.89 -2.52 38.01
CA ASN A 314 -4.35 -1.81 36.84
C ASN A 314 -3.32 -2.66 36.05
N ILE A 315 -3.30 -3.98 36.27
CA ILE A 315 -2.31 -4.90 35.71
C ILE A 315 -2.96 -5.87 34.72
N TYR A 316 -2.72 -5.68 33.43
CA TYR A 316 -3.29 -6.53 32.38
C TYR A 316 -2.24 -7.50 31.84
N GLN A 317 -2.68 -8.69 31.39
CA GLN A 317 -1.85 -9.62 30.64
C GLN A 317 -1.94 -9.32 29.14
N PRO A 318 -0.87 -8.81 28.49
CA PRO A 318 -0.84 -8.68 27.04
C PRO A 318 -0.70 -10.06 26.41
N ILE A 319 -1.54 -10.36 25.43
CA ILE A 319 -1.52 -11.64 24.71
C ILE A 319 -1.13 -11.37 23.26
N ASP A 320 -0.02 -11.95 22.82
CA ASP A 320 0.38 -11.86 21.40
C ASP A 320 -0.56 -12.68 20.51
N LYS A 321 -0.91 -13.90 20.95
CA LYS A 321 -1.74 -14.89 20.25
C LYS A 321 -2.59 -15.71 21.23
N PRO A 322 -3.80 -16.15 20.85
CA PRO A 322 -4.51 -15.82 19.62
C PRO A 322 -4.98 -14.35 19.60
N ALA A 323 -5.41 -13.86 18.45
CA ALA A 323 -6.01 -12.53 18.28
C ALA A 323 -7.27 -12.66 17.43
N GLY A 324 -8.34 -11.94 17.80
CA GLY A 324 -9.51 -11.82 16.93
C GLY A 324 -9.15 -11.15 15.61
N LEU A 325 -9.76 -11.56 14.49
CA LEU A 325 -9.54 -10.96 13.17
C LEU A 325 -10.83 -10.30 12.70
N ILE A 326 -10.79 -8.99 12.49
CA ILE A 326 -11.91 -8.21 11.95
C ILE A 326 -11.43 -7.54 10.68
N TYR A 327 -12.19 -7.69 9.60
CA TYR A 327 -11.92 -7.00 8.34
C TYR A 327 -13.23 -6.60 7.67
N ALA A 328 -13.19 -5.53 6.89
CA ALA A 328 -14.25 -5.21 5.95
C ALA A 328 -13.64 -4.58 4.69
N GLN A 329 -14.50 -4.39 3.69
CA GLN A 329 -14.17 -3.63 2.50
C GLN A 329 -15.38 -2.77 2.16
N LEU A 330 -15.15 -1.49 1.93
CA LEU A 330 -16.18 -0.54 1.53
C LEU A 330 -15.83 0.00 0.15
N ARG A 331 -16.85 0.08 -0.71
CA ARG A 331 -16.74 0.71 -2.03
C ARG A 331 -17.88 1.68 -2.26
N ARG A 332 -17.64 2.70 -3.08
CA ARG A 332 -18.72 3.54 -3.59
C ARG A 332 -19.65 2.69 -4.45
N LYS A 333 -20.96 2.99 -4.40
CA LYS A 333 -21.91 2.36 -5.33
C LYS A 333 -21.54 2.76 -6.76
N PRO A 334 -21.57 1.83 -7.73
CA PRO A 334 -21.43 2.20 -9.14
C PRO A 334 -22.45 3.28 -9.48
N LYS A 335 -22.02 4.35 -10.16
CA LYS A 335 -22.98 5.29 -10.75
C LYS A 335 -23.70 4.53 -11.85
N SER A 336 -25.01 4.33 -11.71
CA SER A 336 -25.82 3.78 -12.79
C SER A 336 -25.65 4.66 -14.02
N HIS A 337 -25.16 4.10 -15.12
CA HIS A 337 -25.26 4.75 -16.42
C HIS A 337 -26.73 4.62 -16.85
N LEU A 338 -27.48 5.72 -16.77
CA LEU A 338 -28.77 5.88 -17.44
C LEU A 338 -28.54 6.42 -18.85
#